data_AF-A0AAV2KPV1-F1
#
_entry.id   AF-A0AAV2KPV1-F1
#
_cell.length_a   1.000
_cell.length_b   1.000
_cell.length_c   1.000
_cell.angle_alpha   90.00
_cell.angle_beta   90.00
_cell.angle_gamma   90.00
#
_symmetry.space_group_name_H-M   'P 1'
#
loop_
_entity.id
_entity.type
_entity.pdbx_description
1 polymer ?
#
loop_
_entity_poly.entity_id
_entity_poly.type
_entity_poly.pdbx_seq_one_letter_code
_entity_poly.pdbx_strand_id
1 'polypeptide(L)'
;MLARLQVAALHYNENANRAHAATSVGELRYSVVYPKYKRGDYTVRAMKTNPTSYYIDKLMDLLFESVVEDARPYQEYSDKAQVQVCQENVSW
;
A
#
# COMPACT_ATOMS: atom_id res chain seq x y z
N MET A 1 1.67 20.43 -9.02
CA MET A 1 2.20 19.05 -9.04
C MET A 1 2.91 18.62 -7.75
N LEU A 2 3.32 19.54 -6.87
CA LEU A 2 4.10 19.24 -5.66
C LEU A 2 3.41 18.24 -4.70
N ALA A 3 2.14 18.47 -4.37
CA ALA A 3 1.40 17.59 -3.45
C ALA A 3 1.37 16.12 -3.90
N ARG A 4 1.16 15.86 -5.19
CA ARG A 4 1.16 14.49 -5.75
C ARG A 4 2.54 13.83 -5.65
N LEU A 5 3.61 14.59 -5.86
CA LEU A 5 4.98 14.09 -5.72
C LEU A 5 5.33 13.77 -4.26
N GLN A 6 4.88 14.61 -3.31
CA GLN A 6 5.09 14.38 -1.88
C GLN A 6 4.36 13.11 -1.41
N VAL A 7 3.11 12.93 -1.82
CA VAL A 7 2.34 11.71 -1.55
C VAL A 7 3.03 10.47 -2.15
N ALA A 8 3.52 10.56 -3.38
CA ALA A 8 4.28 9.47 -4.00
C ALA A 8 5.56 9.12 -3.23
N ALA A 9 6.28 10.13 -2.74
CA ALA A 9 7.48 9.94 -1.91
C ALA A 9 7.15 9.29 -0.56
N LEU A 10 6.06 9.70 0.10
CA LEU A 10 5.60 9.07 1.35
C LEU A 10 5.22 7.60 1.13
N HIS A 11 4.45 7.32 0.07
CA HIS A 11 4.08 5.95 -0.29
C HIS A 11 5.31 5.09 -0.60
N TYR A 12 6.30 5.63 -1.31
CA TYR A 12 7.57 4.95 -1.58
C TYR A 12 8.35 4.66 -0.29
N ASN A 13 8.50 5.66 0.59
CA ASN A 13 9.24 5.52 1.83
C ASN A 13 8.65 4.44 2.75
N GLU A 14 7.32 4.35 2.83
CA GLU A 14 6.65 3.29 3.59
C GLU A 14 6.86 1.90 2.95
N ASN A 15 6.84 1.81 1.62
CA ASN A 15 6.75 0.52 0.92
C ASN A 15 8.07 0.01 0.29
N ALA A 16 9.16 0.79 0.36
CA ALA A 16 10.45 0.43 -0.24
C ALA A 16 11.04 -0.83 0.42
N ASN A 17 10.96 -0.91 1.76
CA ASN A 17 11.58 -1.94 2.58
C ASN A 17 10.61 -3.04 3.02
N ARG A 18 9.54 -3.30 2.25
CA ARG A 18 8.59 -4.37 2.55
C ARG A 18 9.27 -5.73 2.68
N ALA A 19 8.94 -6.42 3.77
CA ALA A 19 9.44 -7.73 4.10
C ALA A 19 8.95 -8.81 3.13
N HIS A 20 9.59 -9.98 3.18
CA HIS A 20 9.11 -11.16 2.47
C HIS A 20 7.80 -11.64 3.10
N ALA A 21 6.81 -11.95 2.25
CA ALA A 21 5.55 -12.49 2.71
C ALA A 21 5.75 -13.91 3.25
N ALA A 22 5.15 -14.19 4.41
CA ALA A 22 5.09 -15.51 5.00
C ALA A 22 3.63 -16.01 5.04
N THR A 23 3.44 -17.33 5.04
CA THR A 23 2.14 -17.96 5.34
C THR A 23 1.81 -17.82 6.83
N SER A 24 0.59 -18.17 7.22
CA SER A 24 0.19 -18.19 8.65
C SER A 24 1.03 -19.14 9.51
N VAL A 25 1.70 -20.10 8.88
CA VAL A 25 2.61 -21.08 9.51
C VAL A 25 4.06 -20.57 9.55
N GLY A 26 4.33 -19.40 8.95
CA GLY A 26 5.66 -18.77 8.92
C GLY A 26 6.52 -19.14 7.72
N GLU A 27 6.00 -19.87 6.74
CA GLU A 27 6.75 -20.27 5.55
C GLU A 27 6.81 -19.15 4.52
N LEU A 28 8.00 -18.88 3.96
CA LEU A 28 8.19 -17.82 2.98
C LEU A 28 7.43 -18.12 1.67
N ARG A 29 6.69 -17.13 1.16
CA ARG A 29 5.95 -17.23 -0.09
C ARG A 29 6.78 -16.75 -1.27
N TYR A 30 6.68 -17.48 -2.37
CA TYR A 30 7.36 -17.17 -3.63
C TYR A 30 6.36 -17.20 -4.78
N SER A 31 6.61 -16.39 -5.81
CA SER A 31 5.88 -16.45 -7.07
C SER A 31 6.75 -17.00 -8.18
N VAL A 32 6.13 -17.80 -9.06
CA VAL A 32 6.76 -18.31 -10.27
C VAL A 32 6.45 -17.33 -11.40
N VAL A 33 7.50 -16.79 -12.02
CA VAL A 33 7.39 -15.87 -13.16
C VAL A 33 7.98 -16.55 -14.37
N TYR A 34 7.36 -16.38 -15.54
CA TYR A 34 7.85 -16.88 -16.83
C TYR A 34 8.28 -15.69 -17.70
N PRO A 35 9.55 -15.24 -17.62
CA PRO A 35 10.01 -14.11 -18.41
C PRO A 35 10.04 -14.46 -19.90
N LYS A 36 9.56 -13.56 -20.77
CA LYS A 36 9.52 -13.80 -22.22
C LYS A 36 10.89 -14.16 -22.83
N TYR A 37 11.98 -13.58 -22.31
CA TYR A 37 13.34 -13.85 -22.80
C TYR A 37 13.84 -15.26 -22.47
N LYS A 38 13.21 -15.95 -21.52
CA LYS A 38 13.57 -17.30 -21.08
C LYS A 38 12.91 -18.42 -21.90
N ARG A 39 12.15 -18.08 -22.96
CA ARG A 39 11.58 -19.02 -23.94
C ARG A 39 10.86 -20.24 -23.32
N GLY A 40 10.18 -20.05 -22.19
CA GLY A 40 9.43 -21.10 -21.48
C GLY A 40 10.00 -21.45 -20.11
N ASP A 41 11.25 -21.08 -19.81
CA ASP A 41 11.79 -21.29 -18.46
C ASP A 41 11.23 -20.28 -17.45
N TYR A 42 11.14 -20.73 -16.20
CA TYR A 42 10.63 -19.94 -15.09
C TYR A 42 11.75 -19.35 -14.22
N THR A 43 11.36 -18.40 -13.37
CA THR A 43 12.19 -17.85 -12.30
C THR A 43 11.33 -17.69 -11.06
N VAL A 44 11.88 -18.04 -9.92
CA VAL A 44 11.21 -17.89 -8.62
C VAL A 44 11.57 -16.52 -8.06
N ARG A 45 10.56 -15.73 -7.68
CA ARG A 45 10.75 -14.43 -7.04
C ARG A 45 10.12 -14.46 -5.65
N ALA A 46 10.82 -13.88 -4.67
CA ALA A 46 10.25 -13.64 -3.35
C ALA A 46 9.01 -12.75 -3.45
N MET A 47 7.91 -13.21 -2.84
CA MET A 47 6.72 -12.39 -2.69
C MET A 47 6.95 -11.41 -1.54
N LYS A 48 6.70 -10.12 -1.77
CA LYS A 48 6.74 -9.12 -0.69
C LYS A 48 5.37 -9.04 -0.02
N THR A 49 5.34 -8.61 1.24
CA THR A 49 4.09 -8.30 1.95
C THR A 49 3.28 -7.25 1.19
N ASN A 50 1.96 -7.20 1.40
CA ASN A 50 1.11 -6.21 0.73
C ASN A 50 1.55 -4.78 1.06
N PRO A 51 1.41 -3.82 0.12
CA PRO A 51 1.69 -2.43 0.40
C PRO A 51 0.71 -1.87 1.41
N THR A 52 1.21 -0.98 2.25
CA THR A 52 0.43 -0.29 3.29
C THR A 52 0.33 1.20 2.96
N SER A 53 -0.67 1.86 3.54
CA SER A 53 -0.93 3.30 3.34
C SER A 53 -1.07 4.04 4.66
N TYR A 54 -0.38 3.60 5.71
CA TYR A 54 -0.44 4.20 7.05
C TYR A 54 0.07 5.64 7.09
N TYR A 55 0.88 6.05 6.11
CA TYR A 55 1.27 7.45 5.93
C TYR A 55 0.08 8.38 5.71
N ILE A 56 -1.05 7.88 5.17
CA ILE A 56 -2.27 8.67 4.98
C ILE A 56 -2.88 8.98 6.33
N ASP A 57 -3.06 7.97 7.19
CA ASP A 57 -3.66 8.14 8.52
C ASP A 57 -2.86 9.16 9.33
N LYS A 58 -1.53 9.00 9.39
CA LYS A 58 -0.64 9.95 10.07
C LYS A 58 -0.70 11.35 9.49
N LEU A 59 -0.84 11.48 8.18
CA LEU A 59 -0.96 12.77 7.52
C LEU A 59 -2.29 13.46 7.86
N MET A 60 -3.38 12.69 7.93
CA MET A 60 -4.70 13.21 8.31
C MET A 60 -4.72 13.63 9.78
N ASP A 61 -4.14 12.83 10.68
CA ASP A 61 -4.01 13.17 12.10
C ASP A 61 -3.27 14.50 12.28
N LEU A 62 -2.10 14.64 11.65
CA LEU A 62 -1.32 15.88 11.70
C LEU A 62 -2.06 17.08 11.11
N LEU A 63 -2.79 16.88 10.02
CA LEU A 63 -3.56 17.94 9.37
C LEU A 63 -4.64 18.48 10.32
N PHE A 64 -5.42 17.59 10.94
CA PHE A 64 -6.51 17.97 11.84
C PHE A 64 -6.02 18.46 13.21
N GLU A 65 -4.87 17.98 13.68
CA GLU A 65 -4.30 18.44 14.94
C GLU A 65 -3.63 19.82 14.83
N SER A 66 -2.89 20.07 13.75
CA SER A 66 -1.94 21.20 13.69
C SER A 66 -2.28 22.30 12.69
N VAL A 67 -3.12 22.02 11.69
CA VAL A 67 -3.35 22.95 10.56
C VAL A 67 -4.79 23.46 10.53
N VAL A 68 -5.76 22.64 10.91
CA VAL A 68 -7.18 22.97 10.78
C VAL A 68 -7.74 23.51 12.11
N GLU A 69 -8.12 24.79 12.15
CA GLU A 69 -8.72 25.42 13.35
C GLU A 69 -10.14 24.89 13.66
N ASP A 70 -10.91 24.47 12.64
CA ASP A 70 -12.23 23.84 12.80
C ASP A 70 -12.36 22.63 11.84
N ALA A 71 -12.26 21.42 12.40
CA ALA A 71 -12.26 20.16 11.64
C ALA A 71 -13.67 19.70 11.20
N ARG A 72 -14.74 20.30 11.75
CA ARG A 72 -16.13 19.89 11.52
C ARG A 72 -16.57 19.86 10.05
N PRO A 73 -16.18 20.83 9.18
CA PRO A 73 -16.58 20.84 7.76
C PRO A 73 -16.01 19.66 6.94
N TYR A 74 -14.97 18.99 7.44
CA TYR A 74 -14.27 17.93 6.71
C TYR A 74 -14.66 16.52 7.18
N GLN A 75 -15.29 16.40 8.36
CA GLN A 75 -15.77 15.11 8.88
C GLN A 75 -16.83 14.48 7.97
N GLU A 76 -17.75 15.29 7.42
CA GLU A 76 -18.81 14.81 6.52
C GLU A 76 -18.30 14.13 5.23
N TYR A 77 -17.08 14.47 4.81
CA TYR A 77 -16.44 13.87 3.64
C TYR A 77 -15.72 12.55 3.99
N SER A 78 -15.18 12.44 5.20
CA SER A 78 -14.51 11.23 5.68
C SER A 78 -15.47 10.04 5.78
N ASP A 79 -16.70 10.28 6.25
CA ASP A 79 -17.73 9.24 6.40
C ASP A 79 -18.22 8.70 5.05
N LYS A 80 -18.13 9.50 3.99
CA LYS A 80 -18.53 9.13 2.61
C LYS A 80 -17.38 8.56 1.79
N ALA A 81 -16.14 8.79 2.21
CA ALA A 81 -14.93 8.37 1.52
C ALA A 81 -14.41 6.99 1.96
N GLN A 82 -15.28 6.09 2.41
CA GLN A 82 -14.98 4.66 2.50
C GLN A 82 -14.69 4.15 1.08
N VAL A 83 -13.46 4.40 0.62
CA VAL A 83 -12.91 3.93 -0.63
C VAL A 83 -12.97 2.42 -0.56
N GLN A 84 -13.66 1.84 -1.53
CA GLN A 84 -13.75 0.41 -1.75
C GLN A 84 -12.34 -0.18 -1.68
N VAL A 85 -12.03 -0.81 -0.55
CA VAL A 85 -10.86 -1.66 -0.41
C VAL A 85 -11.02 -2.68 -1.52
N CYS A 86 -10.19 -2.59 -2.56
CA CYS A 86 -10.05 -3.64 -3.55
C CYS A 86 -9.48 -4.85 -2.81
N GLN A 87 -10.36 -5.64 -2.19
CA GLN A 87 -10.09 -7.02 -1.90
C GLN A 87 -9.88 -7.66 -3.28
N GLU A 88 -8.62 -7.79 -3.67
CA GLU A 88 -8.25 -8.73 -4.72
C GLU A 88 -8.71 -10.10 -4.24
N ASN A 89 -9.80 -10.57 -4.84
CA ASN A 89 -10.24 -11.95 -4.77
C ASN A 89 -9.10 -12.83 -5.27
N VAL A 90 -8.30 -13.37 -4.35
CA VAL A 90 -7.31 -14.39 -4.69
C VAL A 90 -8.03 -15.74 -4.71
N SER A 91 -8.60 -16.05 -5.88
CA SER A 91 -8.77 -17.43 -6.33
C SER A 91 -7.58 -17.79 -7.22
N TRP A 92 -7.07 -19.00 -6.99
CA TRP A 92 -5.92 -19.72 -7.58
C TRP A 92 -4.60 -19.55 -6.85
#